data_AF-A0A941GPP1-F1
#
_entry.id   AF-A0A941GPP1-F1
#
_cell.length_a   1.000
_cell.length_b   1.000
_cell.length_c   1.000
_cell.angle_alpha   90.00
_cell.angle_beta   90.00
_cell.angle_gamma   90.00
#
_symmetry.space_group_name_H-M   'P 1'
#
loop_
_entity.id
_entity.type
_entity.pdbx_description
1 polymer ?
#
loop_
_entity_poly.entity_id
_entity_poly.type
_entity_poly.pdbx_seq_one_letter_code
_entity_poly.pdbx_strand_id
1 'polypeptide(L)'
;MNYEKISHKLPAPCIIDSGVIVNKEDMQRLLNDLSHVHYIHLLDDKLQNEGEGWVVEIFAHPHQATLVANHNLYINIQSFDYLQFHQSPEKETYFDLIQENRTLRLIPLSYDGLSDPDVSQNLDAAALEAMLTQVLSARWDVQLDDDSGF
;
A
#
# COMPACT_ATOMS: atom_id res chain seq x y z
N MET A 1 7.08 -50.94 14.58
CA MET A 1 8.12 -50.07 14.00
C MET A 1 7.52 -48.69 13.87
N ASN A 2 7.92 -47.78 14.77
CA ASN A 2 7.41 -46.41 14.80
C ASN A 2 8.18 -45.63 13.74
N TYR A 3 7.52 -45.30 12.62
CA TYR A 3 8.04 -44.29 11.71
C TYR A 3 7.80 -42.95 12.38
N GLU A 4 8.78 -42.47 13.14
CA GLU A 4 8.83 -41.06 13.49
C GLU A 4 8.87 -40.28 12.18
N LYS A 5 7.73 -39.68 11.84
CA LYS A 5 7.60 -38.75 10.73
C LYS A 5 8.46 -37.55 11.12
N ILE A 6 9.71 -37.55 10.70
CA ILE A 6 10.58 -36.38 10.86
C ILE A 6 9.94 -35.27 10.02
N SER A 7 9.13 -34.46 10.68
CA SER A 7 8.54 -33.25 10.10
C SER A 7 9.67 -32.24 10.01
N HIS A 8 10.52 -32.37 9.00
CA HIS A 8 11.36 -31.28 8.56
C HIS A 8 10.43 -30.22 7.98
N LYS A 9 9.93 -29.33 8.84
CA LYS A 9 9.27 -28.10 8.39
C LYS A 9 10.30 -27.34 7.57
N LEU A 10 10.07 -27.28 6.27
CA LEU A 10 10.83 -26.39 5.40
C LEU A 10 10.66 -24.96 5.91
N PRO A 11 11.70 -24.11 5.79
CA PRO A 11 11.55 -22.70 6.09
C PRO A 11 10.46 -22.08 5.22
N ALA A 12 9.86 -21.00 5.70
CA ALA A 12 8.93 -20.22 4.89
C ALA A 12 9.65 -19.71 3.61
N PRO A 13 8.95 -19.62 2.46
CA PRO A 13 9.54 -19.10 1.23
C PRO A 13 10.05 -17.66 1.39
N CYS A 14 11.13 -17.35 0.68
CA CYS A 14 11.66 -15.99 0.53
C CYS A 14 11.54 -15.61 -0.94
N ILE A 15 10.74 -14.60 -1.25
CA ILE A 15 10.44 -14.15 -2.62
C ILE A 15 10.87 -12.69 -2.72
N ILE A 16 11.73 -12.37 -3.69
CA ILE A 16 12.33 -11.04 -3.88
C ILE A 16 12.17 -10.64 -5.34
N ASP A 17 11.66 -9.41 -5.57
CA ASP A 17 11.46 -8.72 -6.86
C ASP A 17 10.52 -9.38 -7.88
N SER A 18 10.43 -10.71 -7.90
CA SER A 18 9.50 -11.45 -8.74
C SER A 18 9.12 -12.79 -8.13
N GLY A 19 7.89 -13.22 -8.38
CA GLY A 19 7.43 -14.53 -7.97
C GLY A 19 5.93 -14.70 -8.01
N VAL A 20 5.48 -15.87 -7.56
CA VAL A 20 4.08 -16.26 -7.49
C VAL A 20 3.70 -16.47 -6.02
N ILE A 21 2.63 -15.80 -5.59
CA ILE A 21 2.07 -15.89 -4.24
C ILE A 21 0.69 -16.53 -4.34
N VAL A 22 0.55 -17.70 -3.71
CA VAL A 22 -0.71 -18.44 -3.61
C VAL A 22 -1.39 -18.26 -2.25
N ASN A 23 -0.61 -17.89 -1.23
CA ASN A 23 -1.13 -17.66 0.11
C ASN A 23 -1.96 -16.37 0.14
N LYS A 24 -3.22 -16.47 0.58
CA LYS A 24 -4.16 -15.35 0.62
C LYS A 24 -3.69 -14.21 1.52
N GLU A 25 -3.17 -14.51 2.71
CA GLU A 25 -2.67 -13.50 3.65
C GLU A 25 -1.46 -12.76 3.10
N ASP A 26 -0.54 -13.47 2.43
CA ASP A 26 0.63 -12.85 1.80
C ASP A 26 0.23 -11.97 0.61
N MET A 27 -0.77 -12.38 -0.19
CA MET A 27 -1.33 -11.51 -1.24
C MET A 27 -1.96 -10.25 -0.66
N GLN A 28 -2.75 -10.38 0.41
CA GLN A 28 -3.34 -9.22 1.08
C GLN A 28 -2.26 -8.26 1.59
N ARG A 29 -1.24 -8.80 2.27
CA ARG A 29 -0.13 -8.02 2.80
C ARG A 29 0.60 -7.26 1.69
N LEU A 30 0.88 -7.92 0.57
CA LEU A 30 1.59 -7.30 -0.55
C LEU A 30 0.78 -6.18 -1.22
N LEU A 31 -0.54 -6.37 -1.35
CA LEU A 31 -1.39 -5.42 -2.03
C LEU A 31 -1.80 -4.23 -1.13
N ASN A 32 -1.83 -4.41 0.20
CA ASN A 32 -2.29 -3.37 1.15
C ASN A 32 -1.48 -2.07 1.09
N ASP A 33 -0.26 -2.11 0.57
CA ASP A 33 0.60 -0.92 0.42
C ASP A 33 0.26 -0.11 -0.84
N LEU A 34 -0.63 -0.62 -1.70
CA LEU A 34 -1.09 0.07 -2.91
C LEU A 34 -2.13 1.13 -2.57
N SER A 35 -1.97 2.31 -3.14
CA SER A 35 -2.92 3.41 -3.02
C SER A 35 -3.49 3.80 -4.39
N HIS A 36 -2.70 4.46 -5.23
CA HIS A 36 -3.08 4.84 -6.59
C HIS A 36 -2.44 3.89 -7.61
N VAL A 37 -3.24 3.37 -8.54
CA VAL A 37 -2.79 2.37 -9.52
C VAL A 37 -3.36 2.64 -10.90
N HIS A 38 -2.59 2.33 -11.94
CA HIS A 38 -3.12 2.04 -13.27
C HIS A 38 -3.52 0.56 -13.30
N TYR A 39 -4.81 0.29 -13.50
CA TYR A 39 -5.34 -1.06 -13.60
C TYR A 39 -5.55 -1.45 -15.06
N ILE A 40 -5.23 -2.70 -15.38
CA ILE A 40 -5.46 -3.29 -16.69
C ILE A 40 -6.22 -4.61 -16.49
N HIS A 41 -7.37 -4.73 -17.15
CA HIS A 41 -8.20 -5.93 -17.13
C HIS A 41 -8.06 -6.68 -18.46
N LEU A 42 -7.52 -7.89 -18.37
CA LEU A 42 -7.33 -8.82 -19.48
C LEU A 42 -8.29 -10.01 -19.34
N LEU A 43 -8.85 -10.44 -20.45
CA LEU A 43 -9.58 -11.71 -20.59
C LEU A 43 -9.06 -12.44 -21.83
N ASP A 44 -8.61 -13.68 -21.66
CA ASP A 44 -7.92 -14.45 -22.72
C ASP A 44 -6.75 -13.65 -23.34
N ASP A 45 -5.94 -13.02 -22.47
CA ASP A 45 -4.83 -12.12 -22.83
C ASP A 45 -5.22 -10.89 -23.68
N LYS A 46 -6.51 -10.61 -23.84
CA LYS A 46 -7.02 -9.45 -24.57
C LYS A 46 -7.43 -8.35 -23.62
N LEU A 47 -6.91 -7.15 -23.86
CA LEU A 47 -7.33 -5.93 -23.19
C LEU A 47 -8.85 -5.73 -23.30
N GLN A 48 -9.53 -5.75 -22.16
CA GLN A 48 -10.95 -5.47 -22.05
C GLN A 48 -11.20 -4.03 -21.59
N ASN A 49 -10.42 -3.59 -20.60
CA ASN A 49 -10.50 -2.25 -20.05
C ASN A 49 -9.20 -1.88 -19.32
N GLU A 50 -8.93 -0.60 -19.19
CA GLU A 50 -7.86 -0.06 -18.35
C GLU A 50 -8.22 1.33 -17.83
N GLY A 51 -7.51 1.79 -16.81
CA GLY A 51 -7.61 3.16 -16.33
C GLY A 51 -6.91 3.35 -15.00
N GLU A 52 -7.01 4.56 -14.46
CA GLU A 52 -6.46 4.91 -13.16
C GLU A 52 -7.52 4.84 -12.07
N GLY A 53 -7.11 4.46 -10.86
CA GLY A 53 -7.99 4.44 -9.70
C GLY A 53 -7.28 4.20 -8.37
N TRP A 54 -8.05 4.36 -7.32
CA TRP A 54 -7.63 4.22 -5.93
C TRP A 54 -8.05 2.88 -5.36
N VAL A 55 -7.09 2.17 -4.76
CA VAL A 55 -7.35 1.01 -3.94
C VAL A 55 -7.97 1.49 -2.63
N VAL A 56 -9.28 1.27 -2.51
CA VAL A 56 -10.05 1.68 -1.32
C VAL A 56 -9.97 0.62 -0.24
N GLU A 57 -10.04 -0.65 -0.63
CA GLU A 57 -10.02 -1.77 0.30
C GLU A 57 -9.49 -3.03 -0.37
N ILE A 58 -8.68 -3.79 0.37
CA ILE A 58 -8.29 -5.15 0.00
C ILE A 58 -8.71 -6.09 1.13
N PHE A 59 -9.55 -7.05 0.80
CA PHE A 59 -10.20 -7.93 1.77
C PHE A 59 -10.29 -9.36 1.27
N ALA A 60 -10.59 -10.28 2.17
CA ALA A 60 -10.70 -11.70 1.89
C ALA A 60 -12.08 -12.21 2.32
N HIS A 61 -13.00 -12.36 1.37
CA HIS A 61 -14.35 -12.81 1.70
C HIS A 61 -14.92 -13.81 0.67
N PRO A 62 -15.51 -14.94 1.07
CA PRO A 62 -15.92 -15.99 0.13
C PRO A 62 -17.11 -15.62 -0.78
N HIS A 63 -17.92 -14.62 -0.40
CA HIS A 63 -19.18 -14.29 -1.10
C HIS A 63 -19.26 -12.83 -1.60
N GLN A 64 -18.15 -12.09 -1.58
CA GLN A 64 -18.12 -10.71 -2.07
C GLN A 64 -17.29 -10.64 -3.36
N ALA A 65 -17.54 -9.67 -4.22
CA ALA A 65 -16.84 -9.54 -5.49
C ALA A 65 -15.70 -8.52 -5.40
N THR A 66 -14.70 -8.67 -6.26
CA THR A 66 -13.82 -7.56 -6.63
C THR A 66 -14.60 -6.58 -7.50
N LEU A 67 -14.57 -5.29 -7.15
CA LEU A 67 -15.30 -4.22 -7.84
C LEU A 67 -14.34 -3.11 -8.25
N VAL A 68 -14.44 -2.70 -9.52
CA VAL A 68 -13.79 -1.51 -10.05
C VAL A 68 -14.88 -0.61 -10.62
N ALA A 69 -15.15 0.51 -9.94
CA ALA A 69 -16.19 1.45 -10.35
C ALA A 69 -15.85 2.86 -9.86
N ASN A 70 -16.12 3.88 -10.69
CA ASN A 70 -15.87 5.28 -10.34
C ASN A 70 -14.43 5.55 -9.86
N HIS A 71 -13.43 4.95 -10.52
CA HIS A 71 -12.03 5.03 -10.12
C HIS A 71 -11.72 4.48 -8.72
N ASN A 72 -12.63 3.70 -8.12
CA ASN A 72 -12.41 3.03 -6.84
C ASN A 72 -12.30 1.52 -7.05
N LEU A 73 -11.28 0.93 -6.44
CA LEU A 73 -11.00 -0.50 -6.47
C LEU A 73 -11.23 -1.09 -5.07
N TYR A 74 -12.18 -2.03 -5.01
CA TYR A 74 -12.43 -2.88 -3.85
C TYR A 74 -12.01 -4.29 -4.25
N ILE A 75 -10.87 -4.76 -3.73
CA ILE A 75 -10.23 -5.97 -4.23
C ILE A 75 -10.47 -7.10 -3.24
N ASN A 76 -11.19 -8.12 -3.69
CA ASN A 76 -11.32 -9.37 -2.95
C ASN A 76 -10.25 -10.35 -3.40
N ILE A 77 -9.29 -10.67 -2.54
CA ILE A 77 -8.22 -11.64 -2.86
C ILE A 77 -8.71 -13.08 -3.05
N GLN A 78 -9.95 -13.37 -2.61
CA GLN A 78 -10.60 -14.66 -2.85
C GLN A 78 -11.18 -14.77 -4.27
N SER A 79 -11.25 -13.66 -5.03
CA SER A 79 -11.66 -13.70 -6.44
C SER A 79 -10.56 -14.23 -7.38
N PHE A 80 -9.33 -14.38 -6.90
CA PHE A 80 -8.17 -14.76 -7.71
C PHE A 80 -7.56 -16.05 -7.18
N ASP A 81 -6.94 -16.85 -8.04
CA ASP A 81 -6.27 -18.09 -7.66
C ASP A 81 -4.92 -17.77 -7.00
N TYR A 82 -4.14 -16.92 -7.66
CA TYR A 82 -2.81 -16.50 -7.23
C TYR A 82 -2.49 -15.09 -7.72
N LEU A 83 -1.46 -14.51 -7.13
CA LEU A 83 -0.85 -13.26 -7.57
C LEU A 83 0.54 -13.57 -8.11
N GLN A 84 0.89 -12.93 -9.20
CA GLN A 84 2.23 -12.93 -9.74
C GLN A 84 2.72 -11.49 -9.78
N PHE A 85 3.96 -11.25 -9.34
CA PHE A 85 4.54 -9.92 -9.42
C PHE A 85 5.90 -9.97 -10.10
N HIS A 86 6.22 -8.87 -10.76
CA HIS A 86 7.45 -8.70 -11.51
C HIS A 86 7.92 -7.26 -11.36
N GLN A 87 9.23 -7.10 -11.41
CA GLN A 87 9.86 -5.81 -11.59
C GLN A 87 10.15 -5.59 -13.09
N SER A 88 9.73 -4.46 -13.62
CA SER A 88 10.07 -4.00 -14.97
C SER A 88 11.57 -3.68 -15.07
N PRO A 89 12.14 -3.61 -16.29
CA PRO A 89 13.50 -3.11 -16.49
C PRO A 89 13.75 -1.73 -15.87
N GLU A 90 12.69 -0.91 -15.76
CA GLU A 90 12.68 0.42 -15.17
C GLU A 90 12.53 0.42 -13.64
N LYS A 91 12.53 -0.76 -13.01
CA LYS A 91 12.34 -1.01 -11.57
C LYS A 91 10.92 -0.77 -11.04
N GLU A 92 9.94 -0.64 -11.92
CA GLU A 92 8.53 -0.54 -11.52
C GLU A 92 7.98 -1.93 -11.24
N THR A 93 7.36 -2.13 -10.09
CA THR A 93 6.74 -3.42 -9.78
C THR A 93 5.31 -3.42 -10.28
N TYR A 94 4.88 -4.46 -10.98
CA TYR A 94 3.47 -4.67 -11.31
C TYR A 94 2.97 -6.00 -10.75
N PHE A 95 1.69 -6.03 -10.42
CA PHE A 95 1.02 -7.14 -9.75
C PHE A 95 -0.10 -7.66 -10.64
N ASP A 96 0.03 -8.89 -11.10
CA ASP A 96 -1.00 -9.61 -11.82
C ASP A 96 -1.77 -10.46 -10.82
N LEU A 97 -3.07 -10.23 -10.69
CA LEU A 97 -3.99 -11.11 -9.99
C LEU A 97 -4.71 -11.98 -11.02
N ILE A 98 -4.57 -13.31 -10.92
CA ILE A 98 -4.99 -14.25 -11.95
C ILE A 98 -6.16 -15.11 -11.45
N GLN A 99 -7.18 -15.25 -12.29
CA GLN A 99 -8.27 -16.20 -12.11
C GLN A 99 -8.58 -16.86 -13.46
N GLU A 100 -8.24 -18.13 -13.63
CA GLU A 100 -8.38 -18.84 -14.91
C GLU A 100 -7.80 -18.07 -16.12
N ASN A 101 -8.65 -17.51 -16.99
CA ASN A 101 -8.28 -16.73 -18.17
C ASN A 101 -8.40 -15.20 -17.97
N ARG A 102 -8.68 -14.75 -16.74
CA ARG A 102 -8.79 -13.34 -16.36
C ARG A 102 -7.53 -12.90 -15.62
N THR A 103 -7.02 -11.74 -15.98
CA THR A 103 -5.95 -11.06 -15.24
C THR A 103 -6.38 -9.65 -14.90
N LEU A 104 -6.27 -9.29 -13.62
CA LEU A 104 -6.29 -7.90 -13.17
C LEU A 104 -4.85 -7.50 -12.85
N ARG A 105 -4.24 -6.70 -13.71
CA ARG A 105 -2.92 -6.13 -13.49
C ARG A 105 -3.04 -4.79 -12.78
N LEU A 106 -2.22 -4.59 -11.76
CA LEU A 106 -2.10 -3.34 -11.01
C LEU A 106 -0.67 -2.83 -11.15
N ILE A 107 -0.53 -1.60 -11.63
CA ILE A 107 0.74 -0.89 -11.73
C ILE A 107 0.66 0.28 -10.75
N PRO A 108 1.44 0.29 -9.65
CA PRO A 108 1.49 1.41 -8.72
C PRO A 108 1.88 2.68 -9.46
N LEU A 109 1.11 3.75 -9.26
CA LEU A 109 1.46 5.06 -9.74
C LEU A 109 2.15 5.80 -8.61
N SER A 110 3.44 6.05 -8.77
CA SER A 110 4.16 6.97 -7.91
C SER A 110 3.56 8.36 -8.08
N TYR A 111 3.20 9.01 -6.98
CA TYR A 111 3.06 10.46 -7.02
C TYR A 111 4.47 11.06 -7.13
N ASP A 112 4.81 11.60 -8.29
CA ASP A 112 6.02 12.40 -8.55
C ASP A 112 6.06 13.72 -7.75
N GLY A 113 5.39 13.79 -6.60
CA GLY A 113 5.39 14.90 -5.64
C GLY A 113 6.13 14.59 -4.34
N LEU A 114 6.58 13.35 -4.14
CA LEU A 114 7.54 12.99 -3.09
C LEU A 114 8.90 12.70 -3.73
N SER A 115 9.40 13.71 -4.46
CA SER A 115 10.81 13.80 -4.78
C SER A 115 11.57 13.82 -3.46
N ASP A 116 12.40 12.79 -3.23
CA ASP A 116 13.42 12.70 -2.19
C ASP A 116 12.97 12.77 -0.71
N PRO A 117 13.29 11.78 0.13
CA PRO A 117 13.30 11.99 1.60
C PRO A 117 14.28 13.10 2.03
N ASP A 118 15.16 13.57 1.14
CA ASP A 118 16.05 14.72 1.39
C ASP A 118 15.41 16.11 1.19
N VAL A 119 14.21 16.23 0.59
CA VAL A 119 13.58 17.55 0.34
C VAL A 119 12.54 17.93 1.41
N SER A 120 12.18 17.01 2.30
CA SER A 120 11.29 17.30 3.45
C SER A 120 12.04 17.77 4.72
N GLN A 121 13.28 18.24 4.58
CA GLN A 121 14.04 18.91 5.66
C GLN A 121 14.19 20.42 5.46
N ASN A 122 13.22 21.10 4.83
CA ASN A 122 13.20 22.57 4.81
C ASN A 122 12.00 23.18 5.55
N LEU A 123 11.43 22.44 6.49
CA LEU A 123 10.79 23.07 7.64
C LEU A 123 11.90 23.37 8.64
N ASP A 124 12.41 24.60 8.57
CA ASP A 124 13.48 25.10 9.42
C ASP A 124 13.07 24.89 10.89
N ALA A 125 13.66 23.88 11.53
CA ALA A 125 13.31 23.48 12.89
C ALA A 125 13.49 24.64 13.86
N ALA A 126 14.44 25.54 13.57
CA ALA A 126 14.64 26.78 14.31
C ALA A 126 13.45 27.74 14.20
N ALA A 127 12.79 27.83 13.03
CA ALA A 127 11.59 28.64 12.87
C ALA A 127 10.40 28.05 13.63
N LEU A 128 10.27 26.72 13.63
CA LEU A 128 9.18 26.04 14.35
C LEU A 128 9.38 26.11 15.87
N GLU A 129 10.61 25.98 16.36
CA GLU A 129 10.96 26.19 17.78
C GLU A 129 10.80 27.66 18.22
N ALA A 130 11.16 28.63 17.37
CA ALA A 130 10.97 30.04 17.66
C ALA A 130 9.49 30.42 17.76
N MET A 131 8.64 29.87 16.88
CA MET A 131 7.19 30.05 16.94
C MET A 131 6.59 29.39 18.19
N LEU A 132 7.04 28.19 18.56
CA LEU A 132 6.61 27.52 19.78
C LEU A 132 6.99 28.32 21.03
N THR A 133 8.21 28.85 21.07
CA THR A 133 8.71 29.67 22.19
C THR A 133 7.92 30.97 22.31
N GLN A 134 7.61 31.65 21.21
CA GLN A 134 6.77 32.86 21.21
C GLN A 134 5.35 32.60 21.70
N VAL A 135 4.71 31.50 21.29
CA VAL A 135 3.34 31.18 21.74
C VAL A 135 3.32 30.83 23.22
N LEU A 136 4.31 30.08 23.70
CA LEU A 136 4.41 29.72 25.11
C LEU A 136 4.76 30.92 26.00
N SER A 137 5.63 31.83 25.54
CA SER A 137 5.96 33.05 26.28
C SER A 137 4.79 34.03 26.32
N ALA A 138 4.07 34.21 25.20
CA ALA A 138 2.88 35.05 25.14
C ALA A 138 1.76 34.55 26.06
N ARG A 139 1.64 33.22 26.26
CA ARG A 139 0.69 32.65 27.20
C ARG A 139 1.07 32.90 28.67
N TRP A 140 2.37 33.00 28.96
CA TRP A 140 2.86 33.29 30.30
C TRP A 140 2.70 34.78 30.66
N ASP A 141 2.93 35.70 29.71
CA ASP A 141 2.74 37.14 29.92
C ASP A 141 1.28 37.53 30.21
N VAL A 142 0.29 36.80 29.67
CA VAL A 142 -1.13 37.03 29.95
C VAL A 142 -1.54 36.55 31.36
N GLN A 143 -0.81 35.61 31.96
CA GLN A 143 -1.11 35.10 33.31
C GLN A 143 -0.45 35.93 34.43
N LEU A 144 0.49 36.83 34.10
CA LEU A 144 1.17 37.67 35.08
C LEU A 144 0.53 39.06 35.27
N ASP A 145 -0.43 39.45 34.43
CA ASP A 145 -1.10 40.76 34.52
C ASP A 145 -2.42 40.73 35.31
N ASP A 146 -2.81 39.57 35.86
CA ASP A 146 -4.06 39.39 36.64
C ASP A 146 -3.82 39.26 38.16
N ASP A 147 -2.61 39.58 38.65
CA ASP A 147 -2.26 39.52 40.09
C ASP A 147 -1.67 40.84 40.63
N SER A 148 -2.26 41.97 40.23
CA SER A 148 -2.02 43.28 40.86
C SER A 148 -3.32 43.98 41.28
N GLY A 149 -4.15 43.26 42.03
CA GLY A 149 -5.24 43.85 42.81
C GLY A 149 -4.79 44.22 44.23
N PHE A 150 -4.53 45.49 44.49
CA PHE A 150 -4.63 46.08 45.84
C PHE A 150 -6.04 46.58 46.09
#